data_AF-A0AAV6CFA8-F1
#
_entry.id   AF-A0AAV6CFA8-F1
#
_cell.length_a   1.000
_cell.length_b   1.000
_cell.length_c   1.000
_cell.angle_alpha   90.00
_cell.angle_beta   90.00
_cell.angle_gamma   90.00
#
_symmetry.space_group_name_H-M   'P 1'
#
loop_
_entity.id
_entity.type
_entity.pdbx_description
1 polymer ?
#
loop_
_entity_poly.entity_id
_entity_poly.type
_entity_poly.pdbx_seq_one_letter_code
_entity_poly.pdbx_strand_id
1 'polypeptide(L)'
;MKFDARIPSGPLDQKWEKCIRELKLVNPANKRKFEVIVVGSGLAGASAAATLAELGYNVKCYCYQDSPRRAHSIAAQGGINAAKNYQNDGDSIYRLFYDTIKGGDFRAREANVYRLAQLSVNIIDQCAAQGVPFAREYSGYLSNRSFGGAQV
;
A
#
# COMPACT_ATOMS: atom_id res chain seq x y z
N MET A 1 -6.93 -28.11 11.38
CA MET A 1 -7.38 -26.73 11.68
C MET A 1 -7.65 -26.04 10.35
N LYS A 2 -8.89 -25.61 10.07
CA LYS A 2 -9.21 -24.89 8.81
C LYS A 2 -8.78 -23.44 8.98
N PHE A 3 -7.84 -22.98 8.16
CA PHE A 3 -7.40 -21.57 8.18
C PHE A 3 -8.47 -20.70 7.53
N ASP A 4 -9.09 -19.81 8.30
CA ASP A 4 -9.97 -18.77 7.78
C ASP A 4 -9.14 -17.56 7.36
N ALA A 5 -9.14 -17.26 6.06
CA ALA A 5 -8.40 -16.14 5.49
C ALA A 5 -9.10 -14.79 5.66
N ARG A 6 -10.37 -14.76 6.13
CA ARG A 6 -11.21 -13.56 6.30
C ARG A 6 -11.23 -12.64 5.07
N ILE A 7 -11.28 -13.25 3.89
CA ILE A 7 -11.34 -12.54 2.61
C ILE A 7 -12.77 -12.00 2.41
N PRO A 8 -12.96 -10.72 2.00
CA PRO A 8 -14.30 -10.20 1.77
C PRO A 8 -15.06 -10.96 0.67
N SER A 9 -16.39 -10.96 0.74
CA SER A 9 -17.25 -11.66 -0.24
C SER A 9 -17.41 -10.86 -1.54
N GLY A 10 -17.93 -11.51 -2.59
CA GLY A 10 -18.23 -10.88 -3.88
C GLY A 10 -17.16 -11.04 -4.97
N PRO A 11 -17.40 -10.46 -6.16
CA PRO A 11 -16.49 -10.47 -7.31
C PRO A 11 -15.12 -9.86 -6.98
N LEU A 12 -14.05 -10.32 -7.62
CA LEU A 12 -12.66 -9.95 -7.28
C LEU A 12 -12.41 -8.43 -7.40
N ASP A 13 -12.87 -7.85 -8.49
CA ASP A 13 -12.74 -6.44 -8.84
C ASP A 13 -13.41 -5.51 -7.82
N GLN A 14 -14.58 -5.90 -7.34
CA GLN A 14 -15.41 -5.09 -6.43
C GLN A 14 -15.27 -5.48 -4.96
N LYS A 15 -14.51 -6.55 -4.66
CA LYS A 15 -14.43 -7.20 -3.35
C LYS A 15 -14.12 -6.22 -2.23
N TRP A 16 -13.06 -5.43 -2.41
CA TRP A 16 -12.59 -4.51 -1.38
C TRP A 16 -13.35 -3.20 -1.35
N GLU A 17 -13.87 -2.74 -2.49
CA GLU A 17 -14.74 -1.57 -2.53
C GLU A 17 -16.07 -1.83 -1.81
N LYS A 18 -16.64 -3.03 -1.99
CA LYS A 18 -17.79 -3.47 -1.21
C LYS A 18 -17.46 -3.58 0.27
N CYS A 19 -16.33 -4.22 0.61
CA CYS A 19 -15.88 -4.33 2.00
C CYS A 19 -15.80 -2.97 2.69
N ILE A 20 -15.16 -1.98 2.07
CA ILE A 20 -14.99 -0.63 2.64
C ILE A 20 -16.35 0.04 2.88
N ARG A 21 -17.30 -0.10 1.96
CA ARG A 21 -18.66 0.45 2.10
C ARG A 21 -19.44 -0.18 3.26
N GLU A 22 -19.19 -1.45 3.55
CA GLU A 22 -19.89 -2.20 4.60
C GLU A 22 -19.22 -2.09 5.99
N LEU A 23 -18.00 -1.52 6.08
CA LEU A 23 -17.30 -1.35 7.34
C LEU A 23 -18.03 -0.34 8.24
N LYS A 24 -18.19 -0.71 9.51
CA LYS A 24 -18.75 0.18 10.54
C LYS A 24 -17.78 1.33 10.82
N LEU A 25 -18.26 2.56 10.67
CA LEU A 25 -17.48 3.75 10.96
C LEU A 25 -17.36 3.98 12.48
N VAL A 26 -16.20 4.45 12.90
CA VAL A 26 -15.95 4.85 14.30
C VAL A 26 -16.13 6.37 14.42
N ASN A 27 -17.03 6.80 15.31
CA ASN A 27 -17.25 8.21 15.61
C ASN A 27 -15.93 8.87 16.06
N PRO A 28 -15.55 10.05 15.51
CA PRO A 28 -14.34 10.79 15.92
C PRO A 28 -14.16 10.94 17.44
N ALA A 29 -15.21 11.19 18.20
CA ALA A 29 -15.13 11.33 19.65
C ALA A 29 -14.74 10.01 20.36
N ASN A 30 -15.07 8.87 19.76
CA ASN A 30 -14.72 7.55 20.29
C ASN A 30 -13.31 7.10 19.90
N LYS A 31 -12.69 7.67 18.87
CA LYS A 31 -11.35 7.24 18.40
C LYS A 31 -10.28 7.36 19.48
N ARG A 32 -10.33 8.43 20.29
CA ARG A 32 -9.40 8.68 21.42
C ARG A 32 -9.50 7.66 22.55
N LYS A 33 -10.59 6.89 22.61
CA LYS A 33 -10.78 5.82 23.61
C LYS A 33 -10.00 4.55 23.26
N PHE A 34 -9.56 4.42 22.02
CA PHE A 34 -8.79 3.27 21.57
C PHE A 34 -7.31 3.62 21.55
N GLU A 35 -6.51 2.73 22.15
CA GLU A 35 -5.07 2.75 22.06
C GLU A 35 -4.60 1.73 21.02
N VAL A 36 -3.79 2.18 20.07
CA VAL A 36 -3.21 1.34 19.02
C VAL A 36 -1.73 1.21 19.24
N ILE A 37 -1.25 -0.02 19.34
CA ILE A 37 0.17 -0.33 19.46
C ILE A 37 0.68 -0.75 18.09
N VAL A 38 1.69 -0.03 17.58
CA VAL A 38 2.40 -0.36 16.35
C VAL A 38 3.79 -0.83 16.70
N VAL A 39 4.13 -2.06 16.31
CA VAL A 39 5.46 -2.65 16.53
C VAL A 39 6.20 -2.66 15.19
N GLY A 40 7.24 -1.84 15.11
CA GLY A 40 8.06 -1.60 13.91
C GLY A 40 7.85 -0.19 13.35
N SER A 41 8.96 0.50 13.05
CA SER A 41 8.97 1.86 12.51
C SER A 41 9.47 1.94 11.06
N GLY A 42 9.45 0.83 10.31
CA GLY A 42 9.70 0.83 8.87
C GLY A 42 8.57 1.50 8.10
N LEU A 43 8.62 1.49 6.75
CA LEU A 43 7.61 2.18 5.93
C LEU A 43 6.17 1.80 6.31
N ALA A 44 5.88 0.50 6.40
CA ALA A 44 4.53 0.03 6.76
C ALA A 44 4.07 0.52 8.15
N GLY A 45 4.93 0.40 9.16
CA GLY A 45 4.59 0.77 10.55
C GLY A 45 4.53 2.27 10.76
N ALA A 46 5.46 3.03 10.19
CA ALA A 46 5.45 4.49 10.24
C ALA A 46 4.24 5.06 9.49
N SER A 47 3.92 4.57 8.29
CA SER A 47 2.73 4.99 7.55
C SER A 47 1.44 4.64 8.30
N ALA A 48 1.32 3.43 8.85
CA ALA A 48 0.15 3.05 9.64
C ALA A 48 -0.01 3.90 10.90
N ALA A 49 1.09 4.12 11.64
CA ALA A 49 1.08 4.95 12.84
C ALA A 49 0.69 6.40 12.54
N ALA A 50 1.26 6.98 11.47
CA ALA A 50 0.96 8.35 11.05
C ALA A 50 -0.51 8.50 10.65
N THR A 51 -1.03 7.62 9.77
CA THR A 51 -2.43 7.68 9.33
C THR A 51 -3.41 7.47 10.48
N LEU A 52 -3.13 6.55 11.41
CA LEU A 52 -4.01 6.33 12.57
C LEU A 52 -3.95 7.49 13.57
N ALA A 53 -2.78 8.08 13.77
CA ALA A 53 -2.63 9.27 14.61
C ALA A 53 -3.38 10.48 14.01
N GLU A 54 -3.27 10.69 12.69
CA GLU A 54 -4.00 11.75 11.96
C GLU A 54 -5.53 11.58 12.08
N LEU A 55 -6.00 10.34 12.09
CA LEU A 55 -7.43 10.04 12.31
C LEU A 55 -7.90 10.33 13.74
N GLY A 56 -7.00 10.56 14.70
CA GLY A 56 -7.29 10.91 16.09
C GLY A 56 -7.24 9.74 17.09
N TYR A 57 -6.61 8.62 16.73
CA TYR A 57 -6.36 7.50 17.65
C TYR A 57 -5.15 7.79 18.55
N ASN A 58 -5.12 7.19 19.74
CA ASN A 58 -3.92 7.20 20.59
C ASN A 58 -2.95 6.10 20.10
N VAL A 59 -1.86 6.48 19.44
CA VAL A 59 -0.93 5.53 18.81
C VAL A 59 0.39 5.49 19.56
N LYS A 60 0.82 4.30 19.99
CA LYS A 60 2.16 4.05 20.53
C LYS A 60 2.97 3.26 19.50
N CYS A 61 4.02 3.87 18.96
CA CYS A 61 4.92 3.24 17.98
C CYS A 61 6.22 2.81 18.66
N TYR A 62 6.56 1.53 18.58
CA TYR A 62 7.77 0.96 19.16
C TYR A 62 8.70 0.45 18.06
N CYS A 63 9.99 0.70 18.21
CA CYS A 63 11.03 0.12 17.35
C CYS A 63 12.14 -0.49 18.21
N TYR A 64 12.74 -1.57 17.72
CA TYR A 64 13.87 -2.22 18.39
C TYR A 64 15.19 -1.46 18.15
N GLN A 65 15.30 -0.75 17.03
CA GLN A 65 16.50 -0.03 16.63
C GLN A 65 16.70 1.25 17.45
N ASP A 66 17.96 1.67 17.65
CA ASP A 66 18.29 2.94 18.36
C ASP A 66 17.64 4.19 17.75
N SER A 67 17.27 4.13 16.46
CA SER A 67 16.53 5.19 15.80
C SER A 67 15.48 4.61 14.86
N PRO A 68 14.27 5.20 14.80
CA PRO A 68 13.23 4.79 13.87
C PRO A 68 13.66 4.76 12.40
N ARG A 69 14.66 5.58 12.04
CA ARG A 69 15.21 5.69 10.67
C ARG A 69 16.07 4.51 10.24
N ARG A 70 16.48 3.62 11.17
CA ARG A 70 17.34 2.46 10.87
C ARG A 70 16.57 1.18 10.56
N ALA A 71 15.26 1.28 10.32
CA ALA A 71 14.52 0.18 9.74
C ALA A 71 15.07 -0.16 8.34
N HIS A 72 15.10 -1.45 7.96
CA HIS A 72 15.73 -1.89 6.71
C HIS A 72 15.09 -1.29 5.44
N SER A 73 13.89 -0.73 5.55
CA SER A 73 13.26 0.04 4.47
C SER A 73 14.13 1.17 3.91
N ILE A 74 15.08 1.72 4.68
CA ILE A 74 16.02 2.74 4.21
C ILE A 74 16.98 2.21 3.12
N ALA A 75 17.21 0.90 3.06
CA ALA A 75 18.11 0.28 2.10
C ALA A 75 17.45 -0.04 0.75
N ALA A 76 16.15 0.28 0.58
CA ALA A 76 15.46 0.08 -0.69
C ALA A 76 15.99 1.04 -1.77
N GLN A 77 16.34 0.51 -2.94
CA GLN A 77 16.96 1.28 -4.03
C GLN A 77 16.16 1.27 -5.34
N GLY A 78 15.44 0.18 -5.62
CA GLY A 78 14.90 -0.09 -6.95
C GLY A 78 13.73 0.82 -7.37
N GLY A 79 12.87 1.20 -6.42
CA GLY A 79 11.63 1.93 -6.67
C GLY A 79 10.41 1.23 -6.09
N ILE A 80 9.22 1.73 -6.45
CA ILE A 80 7.91 1.19 -6.07
C ILE A 80 7.08 1.00 -7.35
N ASN A 81 6.52 -0.19 -7.53
CA ASN A 81 5.65 -0.48 -8.67
C ASN A 81 4.25 0.06 -8.42
N ALA A 82 3.65 0.68 -9.44
CA ALA A 82 2.28 1.14 -9.41
C ALA A 82 1.67 1.16 -10.80
N ALA A 83 0.35 0.97 -10.86
CA ALA A 83 -0.44 0.98 -12.09
C ALA A 83 -0.62 2.42 -12.64
N LYS A 84 0.49 3.12 -12.94
CA LYS A 84 0.52 4.55 -13.31
C LYS A 84 0.93 4.70 -14.77
N ASN A 85 -0.09 4.88 -15.61
CA ASN A 85 0.02 5.04 -17.06
C ASN A 85 0.44 6.48 -17.48
N TYR A 86 1.57 7.00 -16.97
CA TYR A 86 2.03 8.36 -17.30
C TYR A 86 2.48 8.48 -18.76
N GLN A 87 3.09 7.43 -19.31
CA GLN A 87 3.63 7.41 -20.68
C GLN A 87 2.64 6.90 -21.73
N ASN A 88 1.37 6.67 -21.35
CA ASN A 88 0.38 6.00 -22.21
C ASN A 88 0.85 4.60 -22.68
N ASP A 89 1.58 3.88 -21.83
CA ASP A 89 2.05 2.49 -22.02
C ASP A 89 0.92 1.44 -21.85
N GLY A 90 -0.28 1.89 -21.50
CA GLY A 90 -1.45 1.05 -21.30
C GLY A 90 -1.43 0.31 -19.97
N ASP A 91 -0.63 0.77 -19.01
CA ASP A 91 -0.61 0.19 -17.68
C ASP A 91 -1.99 0.28 -16.99
N SER A 92 -2.32 -0.77 -16.24
CA SER A 92 -3.62 -0.91 -15.61
C SER A 92 -3.53 -1.75 -14.34
N ILE A 93 -4.52 -1.59 -13.46
CA ILE A 93 -4.64 -2.38 -12.23
C ILE A 93 -4.62 -3.87 -12.54
N TYR A 94 -5.26 -4.30 -13.64
CA TYR A 94 -5.30 -5.71 -14.02
C TYR A 94 -3.93 -6.23 -14.46
N ARG A 95 -3.14 -5.45 -15.20
CA ARG A 95 -1.77 -5.85 -15.60
C ARG A 95 -0.88 -6.06 -14.37
N LEU A 96 -0.83 -5.08 -13.47
CA LEU A 96 -0.07 -5.20 -12.21
C LEU A 96 -0.55 -6.39 -11.35
N PHE A 97 -1.86 -6.62 -11.29
CA PHE A 97 -2.44 -7.78 -10.62
C PHE A 97 -1.95 -9.09 -11.24
N TYR A 98 -2.05 -9.23 -12.56
CA TYR A 98 -1.69 -10.44 -13.28
C TYR A 98 -0.20 -10.75 -13.14
N ASP A 99 0.67 -9.76 -13.30
CA ASP A 99 2.12 -9.90 -13.14
C ASP A 99 2.49 -10.32 -11.72
N THR A 100 1.79 -9.80 -10.72
CA THR A 100 2.02 -10.18 -9.32
C THR A 100 1.56 -11.61 -9.03
N ILE A 101 0.46 -12.06 -9.61
CA ILE A 101 -0.02 -13.46 -9.48
C ILE A 101 0.94 -14.42 -10.18
N LYS A 102 1.34 -14.12 -11.41
CA LYS A 102 2.29 -14.92 -12.18
C LYS A 102 3.66 -14.97 -11.48
N GLY A 103 4.16 -13.83 -11.02
CA GLY A 103 5.43 -13.74 -10.28
C GLY A 103 5.39 -14.46 -8.94
N GLY A 104 4.21 -14.55 -8.32
CA GLY A 104 3.96 -15.34 -7.10
C GLY A 104 3.70 -16.83 -7.36
N ASP A 105 3.94 -17.32 -8.58
CA ASP A 105 3.69 -18.71 -9.00
C ASP A 105 2.26 -19.19 -8.68
N PHE A 106 1.28 -18.29 -8.82
CA PHE A 106 -0.14 -18.53 -8.50
C PHE A 106 -0.43 -18.97 -7.05
N ARG A 107 0.53 -18.79 -6.12
CA ARG A 107 0.38 -19.12 -4.70
C ARG A 107 -0.17 -17.96 -3.86
N ALA A 108 -0.19 -16.77 -4.43
CA ALA A 108 -0.66 -15.57 -3.74
C ALA A 108 -2.19 -15.53 -3.66
N ARG A 109 -2.72 -14.89 -2.61
CA ARG A 109 -4.17 -14.71 -2.44
C ARG A 109 -4.67 -13.62 -3.38
N GLU A 110 -5.38 -14.00 -4.43
CA GLU A 110 -5.87 -13.11 -5.50
C GLU A 110 -6.57 -11.87 -4.96
N ALA A 111 -7.46 -12.03 -3.98
CA ALA A 111 -8.17 -10.91 -3.37
C ALA A 111 -7.23 -9.84 -2.79
N ASN A 112 -6.14 -10.25 -2.14
CA ASN A 112 -5.20 -9.30 -1.52
C ASN A 112 -4.28 -8.68 -2.57
N VAL A 113 -3.89 -9.46 -3.58
CA VAL A 113 -3.06 -8.97 -4.69
C VAL A 113 -3.83 -7.94 -5.52
N TYR A 114 -5.10 -8.18 -5.79
CA TYR A 114 -5.95 -7.22 -6.50
C TYR A 114 -6.08 -5.91 -5.72
N ARG A 115 -6.23 -5.99 -4.39
CA ARG A 115 -6.25 -4.80 -3.53
C ARG A 115 -4.94 -4.02 -3.58
N LEU A 116 -3.81 -4.72 -3.56
CA LEU A 116 -2.49 -4.11 -3.68
C LEU A 116 -2.40 -3.32 -5.00
N ALA A 117 -2.81 -3.95 -6.11
CA ALA A 117 -2.79 -3.29 -7.42
C ALA A 117 -3.68 -2.04 -7.45
N GLN A 118 -4.91 -2.12 -6.90
CA GLN A 118 -5.82 -0.97 -6.77
C GLN A 118 -5.21 0.18 -5.96
N LEU A 119 -4.57 -0.13 -4.83
CA LEU A 119 -4.00 0.89 -3.94
C LEU A 119 -2.69 1.50 -4.43
N SER A 120 -1.96 0.80 -5.30
CA SER A 120 -0.65 1.22 -5.78
C SER A 120 -0.66 2.64 -6.36
N VAL A 121 -1.70 2.98 -7.13
CA VAL A 121 -1.90 4.30 -7.74
C VAL A 121 -1.98 5.40 -6.68
N ASN A 122 -2.81 5.21 -5.66
CA ASN A 122 -3.03 6.19 -4.59
C ASN A 122 -1.79 6.36 -3.70
N ILE A 123 -1.01 5.29 -3.49
CA ILE A 123 0.21 5.33 -2.69
C ILE A 123 1.26 6.24 -3.34
N ILE A 124 1.43 6.17 -4.67
CA ILE A 124 2.35 7.06 -5.39
C ILE A 124 1.92 8.52 -5.24
N ASP A 125 0.64 8.81 -5.41
CA ASP A 125 0.11 10.17 -5.26
C ASP A 125 0.31 10.69 -3.83
N GLN A 126 0.06 9.85 -2.82
CA GLN A 126 0.31 10.18 -1.42
C GLN A 126 1.79 10.49 -1.17
N CYS A 127 2.70 9.65 -1.65
CA CYS A 127 4.14 9.88 -1.49
C CYS A 127 4.59 11.18 -2.17
N ALA A 128 4.11 11.45 -3.38
CA ALA A 128 4.39 12.70 -4.08
C ALA A 128 3.86 13.92 -3.30
N ALA A 129 2.64 13.85 -2.76
CA ALA A 129 2.04 14.91 -1.95
C ALA A 129 2.77 15.14 -0.61
N GLN A 130 3.34 14.09 -0.01
CA GLN A 130 4.19 14.17 1.18
C GLN A 130 5.59 14.74 0.89
N GLY A 131 5.91 15.03 -0.38
CA GLY A 131 7.20 15.58 -0.79
C GLY A 131 8.30 14.54 -0.93
N VAL A 132 7.96 13.26 -1.13
CA VAL A 132 8.97 12.24 -1.48
C VAL A 132 9.63 12.65 -2.80
N PRO A 133 10.97 12.78 -2.84
CA PRO A 133 11.69 13.31 -3.99
C PRO A 133 11.83 12.25 -5.09
N PHE A 134 10.73 11.93 -5.77
CA PHE A 134 10.76 11.09 -6.95
C PHE A 134 11.47 11.80 -8.11
N ALA A 135 12.22 11.02 -8.89
CA ALA A 135 12.77 11.48 -10.16
C ALA A 135 11.63 11.88 -11.11
N ARG A 136 11.87 12.92 -11.90
CA ARG A 136 10.90 13.43 -12.86
C ARG A 136 11.49 13.48 -14.26
N GLU A 137 10.61 13.33 -15.22
CA GLU A 137 10.92 13.57 -16.63
C GLU A 137 10.84 15.06 -16.95
N TYR A 138 11.31 15.43 -18.15
CA TYR A 138 11.21 16.81 -18.64
C TYR A 138 9.75 17.31 -18.73
N SER A 139 8.80 16.39 -18.97
CA SER A 139 7.35 16.66 -18.97
C SER A 139 6.79 17.03 -17.59
N GLY A 140 7.56 16.82 -16.51
CA GLY A 140 7.13 17.04 -15.13
C GLY A 140 6.44 15.84 -14.48
N TYR A 141 6.13 14.79 -15.23
CA TYR A 141 5.63 13.53 -14.68
C TYR A 141 6.73 12.76 -13.92
N LEU A 142 6.30 11.81 -13.09
CA LEU A 142 7.23 10.92 -12.38
C LEU A 142 7.90 9.99 -13.40
N SER A 143 9.22 9.82 -13.26
CA SER A 143 9.99 8.96 -14.14
C SER A 143 9.79 7.49 -13.75
N ASN A 144 9.35 6.68 -14.71
CA ASN A 144 9.22 5.24 -14.58
C ASN A 144 10.46 4.54 -15.15
N ARG A 145 10.73 3.31 -14.69
CA ARG A 145 11.81 2.47 -15.23
C ARG A 145 11.35 1.01 -15.34
N SER A 146 11.91 0.28 -16.28
CA SER A 146 11.67 -1.15 -16.41
C SER A 146 12.16 -1.89 -15.16
N PHE A 147 11.39 -2.91 -14.75
CA PHE A 147 11.73 -3.77 -13.62
C PHE A 147 11.40 -5.22 -13.97
N GLY A 148 12.14 -6.17 -13.38
CA GLY A 148 11.95 -7.59 -13.66
C GLY A 148 10.54 -8.05 -13.30
N GLY A 149 9.89 -8.78 -14.22
CA GLY A 149 8.56 -9.34 -14.00
C GLY A 149 7.38 -8.41 -14.27
N ALA A 150 7.63 -7.16 -14.71
CA ALA A 150 6.60 -6.28 -15.25
C ALA A 150 6.46 -6.49 -16.77
N GLN A 151 5.23 -6.64 -17.27
CA GLN A 151 4.96 -6.62 -18.70
C GLN A 151 5.15 -5.20 -19.25
N VAL A 152 5.95 -5.09 -20.30
CA VAL A 152 6.10 -3.88 -21.13
C VAL A 152 5.19 -3.96 -22.35
#